data_AF-F1YQM1-F1
#
_entry.id   AF-F1YQM1-F1
#
_cell.length_a   1.000
_cell.length_b   1.000
_cell.length_c   1.000
_cell.angle_alpha   90.00
_cell.angle_beta   90.00
_cell.angle_gamma   90.00
#
_symmetry.space_group_name_H-M   'P 1'
#
loop_
_entity.id
_entity.type
_entity.pdbx_description
1 polymer ?
#
loop_
_entity_poly.entity_id
_entity_poly.type
_entity_poly.pdbx_seq_one_letter_code
_entity_poly.pdbx_strand_id
1 'polypeptide(L)'
;MLKTYSGLCAILNVYNSACHDAAGMKENKMSAKKGVSGAILAVAITGILGGCHDQHEENANRAVRPLRMPNPAAVYCIKKGGTLSTESTDKGQISYCHLPDGSVMEEWELFRRDNPMPKK
;
A
#
# COMPACT_ATOMS: atom_id res chain seq x y z
N MET A 1 -23.50 11.68 -33.12
CA MET A 1 -23.93 11.37 -31.73
C MET A 1 -22.82 10.74 -30.88
N LEU A 2 -21.51 10.95 -31.15
CA LEU A 2 -20.41 10.35 -30.36
C LEU A 2 -19.52 11.35 -29.60
N LYS A 3 -19.78 12.67 -29.69
CA LYS A 3 -18.95 13.69 -29.02
C LYS A 3 -19.46 14.14 -27.65
N THR A 4 -20.55 13.57 -27.16
CA THR A 4 -21.12 13.88 -25.83
C THR A 4 -20.83 12.82 -24.76
N TYR A 5 -20.36 11.62 -25.13
CA TYR A 5 -20.10 10.54 -24.17
C TYR A 5 -18.74 10.61 -23.46
N SER A 6 -17.79 11.41 -23.95
CA SER A 6 -16.48 11.55 -23.30
C SER A 6 -16.53 12.38 -22.01
N GLY A 7 -17.57 13.20 -21.83
CA GLY A 7 -17.72 14.06 -20.64
C GLY A 7 -18.39 13.37 -19.43
N LEU A 8 -19.03 12.22 -19.63
CA LEU A 8 -19.78 11.53 -18.57
C LEU A 8 -18.98 10.43 -17.85
N CYS A 9 -17.78 10.07 -18.35
CA CYS A 9 -16.92 9.07 -17.71
C CYS A 9 -16.18 9.59 -16.47
N ALA A 10 -16.17 10.91 -16.23
CA ALA A 10 -15.45 11.52 -15.10
C ALA A 10 -16.26 11.65 -13.80
N ILE A 11 -17.58 11.43 -13.84
CA ILE A 11 -18.47 11.73 -12.68
C ILE A 11 -18.83 10.47 -11.88
N LEU A 12 -18.60 9.27 -12.43
CA LEU A 12 -18.80 8.02 -11.72
C LEU A 12 -17.44 7.35 -11.49
N ASN A 13 -16.96 7.41 -10.24
CA ASN A 13 -15.84 6.65 -9.68
C ASN A 13 -16.14 5.13 -9.71
N VAL A 14 -16.40 4.57 -10.89
CA VAL A 14 -16.73 3.16 -11.11
C VAL A 14 -15.96 2.58 -12.31
N TYR A 15 -15.32 3.41 -13.15
CA TYR A 15 -14.64 2.92 -14.36
C TYR A 15 -13.11 2.88 -14.24
N ASN A 16 -12.59 2.30 -13.15
CA ASN A 16 -11.15 2.00 -13.03
C ASN A 16 -10.85 0.50 -12.86
N SER A 17 -11.80 -0.38 -13.17
CA SER A 17 -11.57 -1.83 -13.21
C SER A 17 -12.16 -2.54 -14.44
N ALA A 18 -12.49 -1.81 -15.51
CA ALA A 18 -13.08 -2.41 -16.72
C ALA A 18 -12.50 -1.92 -18.05
N CYS A 19 -11.24 -1.45 -18.06
CA CYS A 19 -10.50 -1.13 -19.29
C CYS A 19 -9.03 -1.57 -19.19
N HIS A 20 -8.79 -2.84 -18.85
CA HIS A 20 -7.58 -3.53 -19.27
C HIS A 20 -8.01 -4.95 -19.65
N ASP A 21 -7.52 -5.40 -20.81
CA ASP A 21 -7.70 -6.73 -21.41
C ASP A 21 -8.87 -6.90 -22.40
N ALA A 22 -8.72 -6.28 -23.57
CA ALA A 22 -9.33 -6.78 -24.81
C ALA A 22 -8.30 -6.80 -25.94
N ALA A 23 -7.19 -7.52 -25.75
CA ALA A 23 -6.29 -7.93 -26.82
C ALA A 23 -5.87 -9.38 -26.61
N GLY A 24 -6.59 -10.32 -27.25
CA GLY A 24 -6.13 -11.71 -27.42
C GLY A 24 -6.99 -12.79 -26.77
N MET A 25 -8.21 -13.01 -27.27
CA MET A 25 -8.88 -14.31 -27.08
C MET A 25 -8.19 -15.37 -27.96
N LYS A 26 -7.31 -16.17 -27.37
CA LYS A 26 -6.97 -17.51 -27.91
C LYS A 26 -7.93 -18.51 -27.27
N GLU A 27 -8.61 -19.28 -28.11
CA GLU A 27 -9.60 -20.28 -27.71
C GLU A 27 -8.96 -21.41 -26.90
N ASN A 28 -9.10 -21.36 -25.58
CA ASN A 28 -8.83 -22.53 -24.74
C ASN A 28 -10.07 -23.42 -24.76
N LYS A 29 -9.99 -24.51 -25.54
CA LYS A 29 -10.98 -25.58 -25.57
C LYS A 29 -11.17 -26.15 -24.17
N MET A 30 -12.35 -25.93 -23.58
CA MET A 30 -12.81 -26.66 -22.42
C MET A 30 -12.99 -28.14 -22.81
N SER A 31 -11.97 -28.93 -22.49
CA SER A 31 -12.03 -30.38 -22.56
C SER A 31 -12.97 -30.88 -21.46
N ALA A 32 -14.14 -31.32 -21.89
CA ALA A 32 -15.16 -31.96 -21.09
C ALA A 32 -14.58 -33.15 -20.31
N LYS A 33 -14.56 -33.05 -18.98
CA LYS A 33 -14.43 -34.21 -18.09
C LYS A 33 -15.80 -34.55 -17.54
N LYS A 34 -16.18 -35.80 -17.79
CA LYS A 34 -17.53 -36.35 -17.63
C LYS A 34 -17.85 -36.63 -16.16
N GLY A 35 -19.05 -36.22 -15.76
CA GLY A 35 -20.01 -36.98 -14.94
C GLY A 35 -19.61 -37.42 -13.52
N VAL A 36 -20.28 -36.83 -12.53
CA VAL A 36 -20.83 -37.59 -11.39
C VAL A 36 -22.24 -37.04 -11.10
N SER A 37 -23.25 -37.85 -11.42
CA SER A 37 -24.66 -37.65 -11.07
C SER A 37 -24.86 -37.75 -9.55
N GLY A 38 -25.82 -36.99 -9.04
CA GLY A 38 -26.06 -36.81 -7.62
C GLY A 38 -26.47 -38.05 -6.82
N ALA A 39 -26.17 -38.00 -5.53
CA ALA A 39 -26.84 -38.66 -4.41
C ALA A 39 -26.52 -37.81 -3.15
N ILE A 40 -27.50 -37.12 -2.58
CA ILE A 40 -28.19 -37.50 -1.33
C ILE A 40 -27.25 -37.58 -0.11
N LEU A 41 -27.42 -36.58 0.77
CA LEU A 41 -27.46 -36.66 2.24
C LEU A 41 -26.37 -37.49 2.95
N ALA A 42 -25.38 -36.80 3.53
CA ALA A 42 -24.82 -37.17 4.83
C ALA A 42 -24.11 -35.94 5.45
N VAL A 43 -24.84 -35.23 6.31
CA VAL A 43 -24.25 -34.35 7.32
C VAL A 43 -23.47 -35.25 8.29
N ALA A 44 -22.15 -35.34 8.10
CA ALA A 44 -21.27 -36.00 9.04
C ALA A 44 -20.61 -34.94 9.91
N ILE A 45 -21.15 -34.81 11.12
CA ILE A 45 -20.68 -33.97 12.21
C ILE A 45 -19.30 -34.51 12.64
N THR A 46 -18.23 -33.80 12.32
CA THR A 46 -16.95 -33.90 13.05
C THR A 46 -16.73 -32.63 13.84
N GLY A 47 -17.31 -32.61 15.04
CA GLY A 47 -16.99 -31.63 16.07
C GLY A 47 -15.54 -31.81 16.51
N ILE A 48 -14.68 -30.92 16.01
CA ILE A 48 -13.33 -30.77 16.55
C ILE A 48 -13.49 -30.04 17.89
N LEU A 49 -13.03 -30.73 18.93
CA LEU A 49 -12.90 -30.22 20.30
C LEU A 49 -12.30 -28.82 20.28
N GLY A 50 -13.04 -27.85 20.82
CA GLY A 50 -12.58 -26.47 20.97
C GLY A 50 -11.35 -26.41 21.89
N GLY A 51 -10.17 -26.34 21.28
CA GLY A 51 -9.04 -25.64 21.88
C GLY A 51 -9.24 -24.15 21.65
N CYS A 52 -8.90 -23.31 22.62
CA CYS A 52 -8.72 -21.88 22.38
C CYS A 52 -7.58 -21.71 21.36
N HIS A 53 -7.94 -21.64 20.08
CA HIS A 53 -7.12 -20.97 19.11
C HIS A 53 -7.58 -19.52 19.15
N ASP A 54 -6.72 -18.62 19.63
CA ASP A 54 -6.90 -17.19 19.41
C ASP A 54 -7.00 -16.98 17.90
N GLN A 55 -8.24 -16.88 17.38
CA GLN A 55 -8.49 -16.36 16.05
C GLN A 55 -8.17 -14.86 16.09
N HIS A 56 -6.89 -14.53 16.07
CA HIS A 56 -6.46 -13.19 15.70
C HIS A 56 -6.47 -13.07 14.17
N GLU A 57 -7.65 -13.27 13.59
CA GLU A 57 -7.92 -13.01 12.17
C GLU A 57 -9.29 -12.34 11.98
N GLU A 58 -9.69 -11.48 12.93
CA GLU A 58 -10.78 -10.53 12.78
C GLU A 58 -10.35 -9.15 13.30
N ASN A 59 -9.52 -8.45 12.52
CA ASN A 59 -9.57 -6.98 12.35
C ASN A 59 -8.51 -6.46 11.37
N ALA A 60 -8.38 -7.07 10.19
CA ALA A 60 -7.74 -6.42 9.05
C ALA A 60 -8.55 -5.21 8.51
N ASN A 61 -9.63 -4.82 9.20
CA ASN A 61 -10.44 -3.63 8.93
C ASN A 61 -10.46 -2.59 10.06
N ARG A 62 -9.54 -2.65 11.04
CA ARG A 62 -9.00 -1.37 11.50
C ARG A 62 -8.10 -0.90 10.36
N ALA A 63 -8.69 -0.16 9.43
CA ALA A 63 -7.92 0.70 8.54
C ALA A 63 -7.06 1.59 9.44
N VAL A 64 -5.83 1.15 9.72
CA VAL A 64 -4.79 1.99 10.26
C VAL A 64 -4.61 3.01 9.16
N ARG A 65 -5.26 4.17 9.33
CA ARG A 65 -5.10 5.30 8.42
C ARG A 65 -3.60 5.47 8.29
N PRO A 66 -3.02 5.32 7.08
CA PRO A 66 -1.60 5.52 6.91
C PRO A 66 -1.29 6.89 7.50
N LEU A 67 -0.39 6.93 8.49
CA LEU A 67 0.08 8.20 9.01
C LEU A 67 0.84 8.87 7.87
N ARG A 68 0.15 9.65 7.06
CA ARG A 68 0.70 10.44 5.96
C ARG A 68 1.34 11.73 6.50
N MET A 69 1.86 11.69 7.71
CA MET A 69 2.62 12.80 8.25
C MET A 69 4.01 12.76 7.62
N PRO A 70 4.45 13.83 6.94
CA PRO A 70 5.80 13.88 6.43
C PRO A 70 6.81 13.71 7.57
N ASN A 71 7.96 13.12 7.26
CA ASN A 71 9.08 13.13 8.19
C ASN A 71 9.47 14.60 8.50
N PRO A 72 9.44 15.03 9.77
CA PRO A 72 9.75 16.41 10.13
C PRO A 72 11.19 16.81 9.77
N ALA A 73 12.15 15.89 9.83
CA ALA A 73 13.52 16.14 9.41
C ALA A 73 13.62 16.41 7.90
N ALA A 74 12.95 15.58 7.09
CA ALA A 74 12.85 15.75 5.64
C ALA A 74 12.24 17.12 5.28
N VAL A 75 11.11 17.47 5.89
CA VAL A 75 10.45 18.78 5.69
C VAL A 75 11.38 19.92 6.07
N TYR A 76 12.13 19.76 7.16
CA TYR A 76 13.07 20.78 7.61
C TYR A 76 14.24 20.98 6.63
N CYS A 77 14.79 19.90 6.08
CA CYS A 77 15.81 19.98 5.02
C CYS A 77 15.32 20.82 3.83
N ILE A 78 14.14 20.52 3.30
CA ILE A 78 13.55 21.28 2.19
C ILE A 78 13.28 22.73 2.58
N LYS A 79 12.81 22.99 3.80
CA LYS A 79 12.59 24.35 4.33
C LYS A 79 13.89 25.17 4.40
N LYS A 80 15.03 24.53 4.61
CA LYS A 80 16.37 25.16 4.58
C LYS A 80 16.89 25.41 3.16
N GLY A 81 16.11 25.07 2.13
CA GLY A 81 16.49 25.13 0.73
C GLY A 81 17.37 23.97 0.28
N GLY A 82 17.50 22.93 1.10
CA GLY A 82 18.30 21.75 0.78
C GLY A 82 17.55 20.72 -0.06
N THR A 83 18.27 19.69 -0.48
CA THR A 83 17.72 18.52 -1.18
C THR A 83 18.04 17.24 -0.42
N LEU A 84 17.14 16.26 -0.46
CA LEU A 84 17.31 14.97 0.20
C LEU A 84 17.98 13.95 -0.72
N SER A 85 18.89 13.16 -0.17
CA SER A 85 19.44 11.95 -0.78
C SER A 85 19.31 10.80 0.20
N THR A 86 18.79 9.66 -0.25
CA THR A 86 18.58 8.49 0.61
C THR A 86 19.54 7.38 0.22
N GLU A 87 20.26 6.86 1.21
CA GLU A 87 21.20 5.77 1.06
C GLU A 87 20.67 4.53 1.78
N SER A 88 20.73 3.38 1.11
CA SER A 88 20.41 2.08 1.70
C SER A 88 21.63 1.49 2.39
N THR A 89 21.44 1.06 3.64
CA THR A 89 22.44 0.39 4.47
C THR A 89 21.90 -0.99 4.90
N ASP A 90 22.77 -1.82 5.49
CA ASP A 90 22.39 -3.08 6.14
C ASP A 90 21.37 -2.87 7.28
N LYS A 91 21.34 -1.68 7.87
CA LYS A 91 20.46 -1.30 8.98
C LYS A 91 19.20 -0.55 8.55
N GLY A 92 19.00 -0.33 7.26
CA GLY A 92 17.86 0.41 6.71
C GLY A 92 18.29 1.61 5.88
N GLN A 93 17.40 2.60 5.74
CA GLN A 93 17.65 3.79 4.93
C GLN A 93 18.09 4.96 5.80
N ILE A 94 19.15 5.65 5.38
CA ILE A 94 19.61 6.91 5.96
C ILE A 94 19.38 8.00 4.93
N SER A 95 18.78 9.12 5.34
CA SER A 95 18.59 10.27 4.47
C SER A 95 19.50 11.41 4.87
N TYR A 96 20.19 11.97 3.89
CA TYR A 96 21.09 13.10 4.02
C TYR A 96 20.45 14.35 3.41
N CYS A 97 20.69 15.49 4.05
CA CYS A 97 20.34 16.80 3.55
C CYS A 97 21.56 17.47 2.93
N HIS A 98 21.46 17.81 1.64
CA HIS A 98 22.42 18.65 0.94
C HIS A 98 21.96 20.10 1.02
N LEU A 99 22.69 20.95 1.73
CA LEU A 99 22.32 22.34 1.97
C LEU A 99 22.86 23.27 0.86
N PRO A 100 22.27 24.48 0.68
CA PRO A 100 22.70 25.43 -0.36
C PRO A 100 24.13 25.93 -0.23
N ASP A 101 24.71 25.87 0.98
CA ASP A 101 26.10 26.23 1.24
C ASP A 101 27.09 25.13 0.85
N GLY A 102 26.59 24.00 0.32
CA GLY A 102 27.37 22.84 -0.07
C GLY A 102 27.63 21.85 1.06
N SER A 103 27.20 22.14 2.29
CA SER A 103 27.33 21.19 3.39
C SER A 103 26.34 20.03 3.25
N VAL A 104 26.75 18.84 3.71
CA VAL A 104 25.93 17.64 3.72
C VAL A 104 25.95 17.07 5.13
N MET A 105 24.77 16.74 5.67
CA MET A 105 24.63 16.11 6.97
C MET A 105 23.37 15.24 7.03
N GLU A 106 23.31 14.31 7.97
CA GLU A 106 22.14 13.44 8.17
C GLU A 106 20.90 14.28 8.54
N GLU A 107 19.72 13.93 8.02
CA GLU A 107 18.53 14.79 8.15
C GLU A 107 18.09 14.98 9.61
N TRP A 108 18.17 13.94 10.44
CA TRP A 108 17.78 14.02 11.85
C TRP A 108 18.84 14.73 12.70
N GLU A 109 20.12 14.63 12.33
CA GLU A 109 21.19 15.44 12.90
C GLU A 109 20.94 16.93 12.66
N LEU A 110 20.67 17.34 11.42
CA LEU A 110 20.28 18.71 11.08
C LEU A 110 19.08 19.17 11.92
N PHE A 111 18.02 18.35 11.98
CA PHE A 111 16.81 18.68 12.70
C PHE A 111 17.06 18.86 14.21
N ARG A 112 17.76 17.92 14.87
CA ARG A 112 18.03 18.01 16.32
C ARG A 112 18.99 19.14 16.68
N ARG A 113 19.98 19.42 15.84
CA ARG A 113 20.92 20.54 16.05
C ARG A 113 20.19 21.88 16.09
N ASP A 114 19.26 22.09 15.17
CA ASP A 114 18.53 23.36 15.04
C ASP A 114 17.28 23.43 15.94
N ASN A 115 16.85 22.29 16.51
CA ASN A 115 15.71 22.19 17.43
C ASN A 115 16.12 21.52 18.75
N PRO A 116 17.03 22.13 19.54
CA PRO A 116 17.48 21.55 20.79
C PRO A 116 16.34 21.49 21.82
N MET A 117 16.26 20.38 22.56
CA MET A 117 15.32 20.26 23.68
C MET A 117 15.71 21.24 24.80
N PRO A 118 14.75 21.92 25.45
CA PRO A 118 15.03 22.74 26.62
C PRO A 118 15.71 21.89 27.71
N LYS A 119 16.76 22.42 28.34
CA LYS A 119 17.35 21.78 29.51
C LYS A 119 16.40 21.93 30.69
N LYS A 120 16.13 20.83 31.39
CA LYS A 120 15.32 20.80 32.62
C LYS A 120 16.07 21.42 33.79
#